data_AF-A0A316QP97-F1
#
_entry.id   AF-A0A316QP97-F1
#
_cell.length_a   1.000
_cell.length_b   1.000
_cell.length_c   1.000
_cell.angle_alpha   90.00
_cell.angle_beta   90.00
_cell.angle_gamma   90.00
#
_symmetry.space_group_name_H-M   'P 1'
#
loop_
_entity.id
_entity.type
_entity.pdbx_description
1 polymer ?
#
loop_
_entity_poly.entity_id
_entity_poly.type
_entity_poly.pdbx_seq_one_letter_code
_entity_poly.pdbx_strand_id
1 'polypeptide(L)'
;MEEKRLKQFTFYDLYYDALKRLPDEAAGRMAENICKFMFTNENIPEPQDDRENFFWSNIKDVLEEVKRIEESGRKPKNFNEKMPHFTFTDTYGKALKLMTDAESGQYIKAICEYMFFGTERKLKPPVDMYFSFAKKKLELSRKRKSSGRKGGATTRVKVSDKEISRATEKKNQYVSFDDFMAENPKIKNDLYASRMHLLDGVNWMKLDCGLEKSNYKDCDSLYRILMHKEEIMNNAW
;
A
#
# COMPACT_ATOMS: atom_id res chain seq x y z
N MET A 1 29.09 1.41 -0.64
CA MET A 1 27.82 0.67 -0.50
C MET A 1 26.94 1.57 0.34
N GLU A 2 25.89 2.17 -0.24
CA GLU A 2 24.95 3.01 0.55
C GLU A 2 24.30 2.13 1.62
N GLU A 3 24.49 2.47 2.90
CA GLU A 3 23.74 1.84 3.98
C GLU A 3 22.25 2.02 3.68
N LYS A 4 21.55 0.91 3.51
CA LYS A 4 20.13 0.90 3.14
C LYS A 4 19.29 1.31 4.34
N ARG A 5 19.16 2.61 4.57
CA ARG A 5 18.38 3.15 5.70
C ARG A 5 16.89 3.00 5.46
N LEU A 6 16.17 2.50 6.46
CA LEU A 6 14.71 2.45 6.43
C LEU A 6 14.15 3.89 6.34
N LYS A 7 13.18 4.10 5.45
CA LYS A 7 12.40 5.37 5.37
C LYS A 7 11.05 5.25 6.09
N GLN A 8 10.67 4.04 6.41
CA GLN A 8 9.45 3.70 7.14
C GLN A 8 9.65 2.34 7.80
N PHE A 9 8.90 2.08 8.87
CA PHE A 9 8.84 0.78 9.51
C PHE A 9 7.42 0.46 9.98
N THR A 10 7.18 -0.80 10.35
CA THR A 10 5.91 -1.22 10.93
C THR A 10 5.86 -0.92 12.42
N PHE A 11 4.93 -0.05 12.82
CA PHE A 11 4.74 0.36 14.21
C PHE A 11 3.54 -0.36 14.82
N TYR A 12 3.78 -1.13 15.89
CA TYR A 12 2.78 -1.94 16.57
C TYR A 12 2.18 -1.23 17.77
N ASP A 13 0.97 -1.64 18.13
CA ASP A 13 0.30 -1.21 19.36
C ASP A 13 1.09 -1.56 20.62
N LEU A 14 1.87 -2.65 20.61
CA LEU A 14 2.83 -2.99 21.67
C LEU A 14 3.75 -1.80 22.04
N TYR A 15 4.25 -1.08 21.03
CA TYR A 15 5.10 0.08 21.28
C TYR A 15 4.32 1.23 21.92
N TYR A 16 3.07 1.42 21.50
CA TYR A 16 2.19 2.40 22.13
C TYR A 16 1.82 2.01 23.57
N ASP A 17 1.66 0.72 23.87
CA ASP A 17 1.40 0.23 25.22
C ASP A 17 2.53 0.56 26.20
N ALA A 18 3.78 0.57 25.74
CA ALA A 18 4.91 1.11 26.46
C ALA A 18 4.82 2.63 26.63
N LEU A 19 4.66 3.37 25.52
CA LEU A 19 4.65 4.84 25.51
C LEU A 19 3.51 5.45 26.33
N LYS A 20 2.29 4.88 26.29
CA LYS A 20 1.11 5.41 26.97
C LYS A 20 1.22 5.34 28.50
N ARG A 21 2.03 4.40 29.00
CA ARG A 21 2.29 4.20 30.44
C ARG A 21 3.39 5.09 30.98
N LEU A 22 4.09 5.82 30.12
CA LEU A 22 5.13 6.77 30.50
C LEU A 22 4.56 8.21 30.60
N PRO A 23 5.12 9.07 31.47
CA PRO A 23 4.94 10.51 31.37
C PRO A 23 5.26 11.01 29.97
N ASP A 24 4.71 12.15 29.56
CA ASP A 24 4.91 12.68 28.21
C ASP A 24 6.41 12.85 27.88
N GLU A 25 7.20 13.38 28.82
CA GLU A 25 8.64 13.56 28.62
C GLU A 25 9.38 12.24 28.32
N ALA A 26 9.20 11.23 29.18
CA ALA A 26 9.78 9.90 28.99
C ALA A 26 9.25 9.20 27.71
N ALA A 27 7.98 9.40 27.37
CA ALA A 27 7.40 8.88 26.14
C ALA A 27 8.03 9.55 24.89
N GLY A 28 8.36 10.84 24.96
CA GLY A 28 9.07 11.54 23.89
C GLY A 28 10.46 10.96 23.65
N ARG A 29 11.26 10.84 24.71
CA ARG A 29 12.58 10.20 24.65
C ARG A 29 12.52 8.79 24.10
N MET A 30 11.59 7.97 24.60
CA MET A 30 11.41 6.61 24.12
C MET A 30 11.02 6.57 22.65
N ALA A 31 10.10 7.45 22.20
CA ALA A 31 9.71 7.53 20.79
C ALA A 31 10.88 7.96 19.88
N GLU A 32 11.72 8.89 20.36
CA GLU A 32 12.97 9.23 19.66
C GLU A 32 13.93 8.06 19.60
N ASN A 33 14.10 7.31 20.69
CA ASN A 33 14.97 6.13 20.74
C ASN A 33 14.48 5.03 19.80
N ILE A 34 13.17 4.79 19.71
CA ILE A 34 12.57 3.92 18.68
C ILE A 34 12.93 4.43 17.28
N CYS A 35 12.78 5.73 17.02
CA CYS A 35 13.10 6.30 15.71
C CYS A 35 14.59 6.20 15.36
N LYS A 36 15.49 6.49 16.31
CA LYS A 36 16.93 6.32 16.16
C LYS A 36 17.23 4.85 15.85
N PHE A 37 16.73 3.93 16.68
CA PHE A 37 16.93 2.51 16.47
C PHE A 37 16.47 2.02 15.08
N MET A 38 15.29 2.43 14.64
CA MET A 38 14.71 1.95 13.38
C MET A 38 15.28 2.64 12.14
N PHE A 39 15.62 3.92 12.21
CA PHE A 39 16.05 4.71 11.04
C PHE A 39 17.55 4.94 10.95
N THR A 40 18.27 4.81 12.06
CA THR A 40 19.71 5.02 12.15
C THR A 40 20.39 3.76 12.68
N ASN A 41 21.70 3.63 12.40
CA ASN A 41 22.58 2.66 13.03
C ASN A 41 23.32 3.31 14.21
N GLU A 42 22.75 4.37 14.78
CA GLU A 42 23.34 5.09 15.90
C GLU A 42 23.15 4.30 17.20
N ASN A 43 24.07 4.50 18.13
CA ASN A 43 23.94 3.98 19.48
C ASN A 43 22.70 4.62 20.13
N ILE A 44 21.82 3.77 20.66
CA ILE A 44 20.62 4.24 21.36
C ILE A 44 21.09 4.77 22.72
N PRO A 45 20.70 5.99 23.11
CA PRO A 45 20.93 6.46 24.47
C PRO A 45 20.33 5.48 25.49
N GLU A 46 21.06 5.19 26.56
CA GLU A 46 20.55 4.36 27.64
C GLU A 46 19.27 4.99 28.24
N PRO A 47 18.27 4.18 28.62
CA PRO A 47 17.09 4.66 29.34
C PRO A 47 17.49 5.46 30.58
N GLN A 48 16.79 6.57 30.87
CA GLN A 48 17.20 7.47 31.94
C GLN A 48 16.87 6.96 33.34
N ASP A 49 15.88 6.07 33.45
CA ASP A 49 15.45 5.48 34.72
C ASP A 49 15.02 4.00 34.55
N ASP A 50 14.85 3.30 35.67
CA ASP A 50 14.45 1.88 35.70
C ASP A 50 13.11 1.62 35.02
N ARG A 51 12.21 2.60 35.00
CA ARG A 51 10.88 2.46 34.40
C ARG A 51 10.96 2.55 32.87
N GLU A 52 11.70 3.51 32.34
CA GLU A 52 12.02 3.59 30.92
C GLU A 52 12.75 2.32 30.48
N ASN A 53 13.70 1.84 31.28
CA ASN A 53 14.45 0.61 30.98
C ASN A 53 13.56 -0.63 30.95
N PHE A 54 12.63 -0.74 31.91
CA PHE A 54 11.65 -1.82 31.93
C PHE A 54 10.83 -1.84 30.64
N PHE A 55 10.22 -0.71 30.26
CA PHE A 55 9.40 -0.65 29.04
C PHE A 55 10.21 -0.86 27.77
N TRP A 56 11.42 -0.30 27.69
CA TRP A 56 12.33 -0.49 26.56
C TRP A 56 12.70 -1.96 26.37
N SER A 57 13.10 -2.63 27.46
CA SER A 57 13.50 -4.04 27.43
C SER A 57 12.38 -4.98 26.98
N ASN A 58 11.11 -4.61 27.21
CA ASN A 58 9.94 -5.38 26.80
C ASN A 58 9.57 -5.22 25.31
N ILE A 59 10.15 -4.25 24.60
CA ILE A 59 9.85 -4.01 23.17
C ILE A 59 11.06 -4.19 22.26
N LYS A 60 12.27 -4.24 22.83
CA LYS A 60 13.54 -4.21 22.10
C LYS A 60 13.72 -5.41 21.17
N ASP A 61 13.38 -6.61 21.63
CA ASP A 61 13.46 -7.85 20.85
C ASP A 61 12.54 -7.82 19.62
N VAL A 62 11.32 -7.30 19.79
CA VAL A 62 10.37 -7.12 18.69
C VAL A 62 10.88 -6.07 17.70
N LEU A 63 11.43 -4.94 18.20
CA LEU A 63 12.04 -3.91 17.35
C LEU A 63 13.20 -4.46 16.53
N GLU A 64 14.11 -5.23 17.14
CA GLU A 64 15.27 -5.86 16.48
C GLU A 64 14.82 -6.79 15.34
N GLU A 65 13.84 -7.66 15.61
CA GLU A 65 13.32 -8.57 14.60
C GLU A 65 12.64 -7.84 13.45
N VAL A 66 11.83 -6.83 13.76
CA VAL A 66 11.11 -6.03 12.76
C VAL A 66 12.11 -5.28 11.88
N LYS A 67 13.12 -4.63 12.47
CA LYS A 67 14.18 -3.94 11.74
C LYS A 67 14.88 -4.88 10.77
N ARG A 68 15.32 -6.05 11.24
CA ARG A 68 15.99 -7.07 10.42
C ARG A 68 15.14 -7.54 9.24
N ILE A 69 13.85 -7.80 9.47
CA ILE A 69 12.93 -8.21 8.40
C ILE A 69 12.76 -7.09 7.36
N GLU A 70 12.54 -5.85 7.81
CA GLU A 70 12.27 -4.73 6.91
C GLU A 70 13.50 -4.26 6.13
N GLU A 71 14.70 -4.35 6.71
CA GLU A 71 15.97 -4.10 6.00
C GLU A 71 16.21 -5.10 4.86
N SER A 72 15.75 -6.35 5.04
CA SER A 72 15.75 -7.36 3.97
C SER A 72 14.73 -7.08 2.85
N GLY A 73 13.95 -5.99 2.95
CA GLY A 73 12.90 -5.61 1.99
C GLY A 73 11.61 -6.42 2.14
N ARG A 74 11.47 -7.19 3.22
CA ARG A 74 10.30 -8.02 3.51
C ARG A 74 9.39 -7.33 4.54
N LYS A 75 8.16 -7.82 4.66
CA LYS A 75 7.22 -7.37 5.70
C LYS A 75 7.18 -8.39 6.85
N PRO A 76 7.09 -7.92 8.10
CA PRO A 76 6.96 -8.77 9.30
C PRO A 76 5.57 -9.44 9.40
N LYS A 77 5.26 -10.39 8.51
CA LYS A 77 3.92 -11.00 8.38
C LYS A 77 3.40 -11.61 9.68
N ASN A 78 4.24 -12.38 10.38
CA ASN A 78 3.87 -13.04 11.64
C ASN A 78 3.39 -12.04 12.71
N PHE A 79 4.05 -10.88 12.82
CA PHE A 79 3.65 -9.83 13.74
C PHE A 79 2.43 -9.06 13.22
N ASN A 80 2.38 -8.75 11.91
CA ASN A 80 1.25 -8.06 11.28
C ASN A 80 -0.08 -8.79 11.44
N GLU A 81 -0.06 -10.12 11.49
CA GLU A 81 -1.25 -10.96 11.67
C GLU A 81 -1.74 -10.97 13.13
N LYS A 82 -0.83 -10.76 14.08
CA LYS A 82 -1.10 -10.88 15.53
C LYS A 82 -1.37 -9.54 16.21
N MET A 83 -0.80 -8.46 15.69
CA MET A 83 -0.80 -7.16 16.35
C MET A 83 -1.35 -6.06 15.43
N PRO A 84 -2.26 -5.22 15.95
CA PRO A 84 -2.60 -3.95 15.32
C PRO A 84 -1.35 -3.13 15.01
N HIS A 85 -1.29 -2.58 13.80
CA HIS A 85 -0.11 -1.86 13.33
C HIS A 85 -0.45 -0.80 12.28
N PHE A 86 0.47 0.15 12.13
CA PHE A 86 0.47 1.09 11.02
C PHE A 86 1.87 1.33 10.50
N THR A 87 1.97 1.93 9.31
CA THR A 87 3.25 2.31 8.73
C THR A 87 3.70 3.63 9.33
N PHE A 88 4.81 3.61 10.06
CA PHE A 88 5.44 4.79 10.65
C PHE A 88 6.56 5.28 9.73
N THR A 89 6.54 6.56 9.38
CA THR A 89 7.46 7.13 8.39
C THR A 89 8.53 8.00 9.06
N ASP A 90 9.68 8.13 8.42
CA ASP A 90 10.77 9.01 8.85
C ASP A 90 10.32 10.46 9.13
N THR A 91 9.30 10.94 8.41
CA THR A 91 8.76 12.28 8.57
C THR A 91 8.16 12.49 9.96
N TYR A 92 7.55 11.45 10.54
CA TYR A 92 7.03 11.53 11.91
C TYR A 92 8.19 11.58 12.92
N GLY A 93 9.24 10.77 12.70
CA GLY A 93 10.45 10.82 13.52
C GLY A 93 11.19 12.17 13.42
N LYS A 94 11.19 12.82 12.25
CA LYS A 94 11.74 14.17 12.06
C LYS A 94 10.99 15.23 12.86
N ALA A 95 9.67 15.09 13.03
CA ALA A 95 8.88 16.03 13.84
C ALA A 95 9.24 15.93 15.33
N LEU A 96 9.51 14.73 15.85
CA LEU A 96 9.93 14.53 17.25
C LEU A 96 11.17 15.38 17.58
N LYS A 97 12.16 15.39 16.69
CA LYS A 97 13.42 16.15 16.86
C LYS A 97 13.25 17.68 16.87
N LEU A 98 12.07 18.19 16.52
CA LEU A 98 11.77 19.63 16.47
C LEU A 98 11.01 20.11 17.70
N MET A 99 10.68 19.21 18.63
CA MET A 99 9.87 19.46 19.82
C MET A 99 10.65 19.08 21.07
N THR A 100 10.24 19.60 22.23
CA THR A 100 10.73 19.12 23.53
C THR A 100 10.30 17.67 23.76
N ASP A 101 10.99 16.95 24.66
CA ASP A 101 10.63 15.58 25.04
C ASP A 101 9.14 15.46 25.42
N ALA A 102 8.62 16.39 26.23
CA ALA A 102 7.20 16.38 26.63
C ALA A 102 6.25 16.57 25.44
N GLU A 103 6.54 17.54 24.56
CA GLU A 103 5.74 17.78 23.35
C GLU A 103 5.80 16.59 22.37
N SER A 104 6.97 15.98 22.22
CA SER A 104 7.20 14.75 21.45
C SER A 104 6.38 13.58 21.99
N GLY A 105 6.28 13.44 23.32
CA GLY A 105 5.41 12.47 23.98
C GLY A 105 3.93 12.69 23.69
N GLN A 106 3.48 13.95 23.75
CA GLN A 106 2.09 14.30 23.40
C GLN A 106 1.79 13.99 21.93
N TYR A 107 2.72 14.33 21.04
CA TYR A 107 2.62 14.08 19.61
C TYR A 107 2.52 12.60 19.27
N ILE A 108 3.45 11.76 19.79
CA ILE A 108 3.45 10.33 19.47
C ILE A 108 2.22 9.62 20.03
N LYS A 109 1.78 10.00 21.24
CA LYS A 109 0.54 9.47 21.84
C LYS A 109 -0.68 9.83 20.98
N ALA A 110 -0.76 11.07 20.51
CA ALA A 110 -1.85 11.49 19.63
C ALA A 110 -1.85 10.75 18.27
N ILE A 111 -0.68 10.52 17.66
CA ILE A 111 -0.57 9.69 16.44
C ILE A 111 -1.09 8.28 16.71
N CYS A 112 -0.61 7.64 17.78
CA CYS A 112 -0.97 6.26 18.09
C CYS A 112 -2.46 6.13 18.39
N GLU A 113 -3.02 7.04 19.17
CA GLU A 113 -4.45 7.05 19.49
C GLU A 113 -5.34 7.22 18.26
N TYR A 114 -4.95 8.14 17.37
CA TYR A 114 -5.63 8.32 16.11
C TYR A 114 -5.56 7.06 15.24
N MET A 115 -4.41 6.38 15.21
CA MET A 115 -4.20 5.22 14.36
C MET A 115 -4.82 3.92 14.89
N PHE A 116 -4.80 3.71 16.20
CA PHE A 116 -5.31 2.48 16.82
C PHE A 116 -6.78 2.59 17.23
N PHE A 117 -7.24 3.76 17.68
CA PHE A 117 -8.59 3.95 18.22
C PHE A 117 -9.43 4.98 17.46
N GLY A 118 -8.83 5.74 16.54
CA GLY A 118 -9.54 6.80 15.82
C GLY A 118 -9.87 8.02 16.68
N THR A 119 -9.23 8.17 17.84
CA THR A 119 -9.47 9.25 18.78
C THR A 119 -8.49 10.40 18.56
N GLU A 120 -8.98 11.63 18.73
CA GLU A 120 -8.16 12.85 18.58
C GLU A 120 -8.01 13.56 19.94
N ARG A 121 -6.76 13.85 20.32
CA ARG A 121 -6.46 14.66 21.50
C ARG A 121 -6.55 16.14 21.16
N LYS A 122 -7.03 16.94 22.12
CA LYS A 122 -6.83 18.39 22.09
C LYS A 122 -5.38 18.69 22.46
N LEU A 123 -4.61 19.16 21.47
CA LEU A 123 -3.20 19.51 21.61
C LEU A 123 -3.05 21.03 21.60
N LYS A 124 -1.98 21.52 22.24
CA LYS A 124 -1.61 22.94 22.20
C LYS A 124 -0.52 23.17 21.13
N PRO A 125 -0.37 24.40 20.63
CA PRO A 125 0.79 24.78 19.84
C PRO A 125 2.11 24.55 20.59
N PRO A 126 3.16 24.04 19.92
CA PRO A 126 3.24 23.73 18.48
C PRO A 126 2.80 22.30 18.10
N VAL A 127 2.48 21.44 19.08
CA VAL A 127 2.21 20.00 18.88
C VAL A 127 1.03 19.75 17.94
N ASP A 128 -0.01 20.58 18.04
CA ASP A 128 -1.21 20.51 17.20
C ASP A 128 -0.88 20.70 15.70
N MET A 129 0.02 21.62 15.36
CA MET A 129 0.48 21.87 14.00
C MET A 129 1.14 20.61 13.43
N TYR A 130 2.12 20.03 14.12
CA TYR A 130 2.79 18.81 13.68
C TYR A 130 1.82 17.63 13.56
N PHE A 131 0.91 17.48 14.53
CA PHE A 131 -0.10 16.43 14.51
C PHE A 131 -1.05 16.57 13.33
N SER A 132 -1.50 17.79 13.01
CA SER A 132 -2.40 18.03 11.87
C SER A 132 -1.78 17.61 10.53
N PHE A 133 -0.47 17.85 10.34
CA PHE A 133 0.25 17.40 9.15
C PHE A 133 0.38 15.88 9.11
N ALA A 134 0.72 15.26 10.23
CA ALA A 134 0.81 13.80 10.32
C ALA A 134 -0.54 13.14 10.04
N LYS A 135 -1.62 13.65 10.65
CA LYS A 135 -3.00 13.20 10.45
C LYS A 135 -3.40 13.21 8.99
N LYS A 136 -3.17 14.32 8.26
CA LYS A 136 -3.46 14.40 6.81
C LYS A 136 -2.77 13.28 6.01
N LYS A 137 -1.50 12.98 6.30
CA LYS A 137 -0.78 11.86 5.66
C LYS A 137 -1.38 10.50 6.03
N LEU A 138 -1.73 10.30 7.30
CA LEU A 138 -2.34 9.07 7.79
C LEU A 138 -3.72 8.82 7.15
N GLU A 139 -4.54 9.85 7.00
CA GLU A 139 -5.84 9.79 6.31
C GLU A 139 -5.70 9.38 4.84
N LEU A 140 -4.73 9.95 4.13
CA LEU A 140 -4.43 9.55 2.76
C LEU A 140 -4.03 8.08 2.67
N SER A 141 -3.23 7.59 3.62
CA SER A 141 -2.85 6.17 3.72
C SER A 141 -4.07 5.27 3.96
N ARG A 142 -4.97 5.66 4.88
CA ARG A 142 -6.23 4.93 5.14
C ARG A 142 -7.14 4.89 3.92
N LYS A 143 -7.30 6.01 3.21
CA LYS A 143 -8.06 6.09 1.95
C LYS A 143 -7.47 5.19 0.86
N ARG A 144 -6.14 5.16 0.71
CA ARG A 144 -5.47 4.24 -0.23
C ARG A 144 -5.70 2.78 0.14
N LYS A 145 -5.58 2.42 1.43
CA LYS A 145 -5.87 1.06 1.91
C LYS A 145 -7.32 0.66 1.65
N SER A 146 -8.29 1.53 1.93
CA SER A 146 -9.71 1.22 1.71
C SER A 146 -10.04 1.08 0.22
N SER A 147 -9.52 1.96 -0.64
CA SER A 147 -9.67 1.83 -2.10
C SER A 147 -9.00 0.57 -2.65
N GLY A 148 -7.80 0.24 -2.17
CA GLY A 148 -7.11 -1.00 -2.55
C GLY A 148 -7.88 -2.25 -2.12
N ARG A 149 -8.44 -2.26 -0.90
CA ARG A 149 -9.30 -3.34 -0.40
C ARG A 149 -10.56 -3.49 -1.26
N LYS A 150 -11.20 -2.39 -1.65
CA LYS A 150 -12.34 -2.43 -2.58
C LYS A 150 -11.96 -3.05 -3.92
N GLY A 151 -10.83 -2.66 -4.51
CA GLY A 151 -10.35 -3.22 -5.78
C GLY A 151 -9.94 -4.70 -5.70
N GLY A 152 -9.43 -5.15 -4.54
CA GLY A 152 -9.07 -6.55 -4.30
C GLY A 152 -10.24 -7.45 -3.88
N ALA A 153 -11.28 -6.87 -3.27
CA ALA A 153 -12.47 -7.59 -2.80
C ALA A 153 -13.54 -7.78 -3.88
N THR A 154 -13.46 -7.08 -5.01
CA THR A 154 -14.31 -7.38 -6.16
C THR A 154 -13.95 -8.78 -6.67
N THR A 155 -14.81 -9.76 -6.42
CA THR A 155 -14.71 -11.09 -7.02
C THR A 155 -14.51 -10.93 -8.51
N ARG A 156 -13.33 -11.31 -8.99
CA ARG A 156 -13.00 -11.28 -10.41
C ARG A 156 -13.74 -12.43 -11.09
N VAL A 157 -14.98 -12.18 -11.49
CA VAL A 157 -15.76 -13.12 -12.29
C VAL A 157 -15.20 -13.08 -13.71
N LYS A 158 -14.54 -14.17 -14.11
CA LYS A 158 -14.01 -14.33 -15.45
C LYS A 158 -15.18 -14.47 -16.42
N VAL A 159 -15.17 -13.72 -17.52
CA VAL A 159 -16.19 -13.82 -18.57
C VAL A 159 -15.88 -15.07 -19.39
N SER A 160 -16.88 -15.90 -19.64
CA SER A 160 -16.74 -17.05 -20.52
C SER A 160 -16.70 -16.62 -22.00
N ASP A 161 -16.06 -17.42 -22.83
CA ASP A 161 -16.01 -17.19 -24.29
C ASP A 161 -17.44 -17.07 -24.87
N LYS A 162 -18.36 -17.91 -24.40
CA LYS A 162 -19.79 -17.87 -24.78
C LYS A 162 -20.46 -16.52 -24.49
N GLU A 163 -20.12 -15.88 -23.37
CA GLU A 163 -20.66 -14.56 -23.03
C GLU A 163 -20.08 -13.46 -23.93
N ILE A 164 -18.81 -13.56 -24.32
CA ILE A 164 -18.16 -12.64 -25.26
C ILE A 164 -18.75 -12.79 -26.67
N SER A 165 -18.91 -14.03 -27.14
CA SER A 165 -19.51 -14.32 -28.45
C SER A 165 -20.92 -13.73 -28.52
N ARG A 166 -21.78 -13.98 -27.52
CA ARG A 166 -23.13 -13.37 -27.46
C ARG A 166 -23.13 -11.85 -27.43
N ALA A 167 -22.21 -11.23 -26.69
CA ALA A 167 -22.12 -9.77 -26.59
C ALA A 167 -21.68 -9.09 -27.90
N THR A 168 -21.04 -9.84 -28.80
CA THR A 168 -20.45 -9.32 -30.03
C THR A 168 -21.06 -9.92 -31.32
N GLU A 169 -21.92 -10.93 -31.21
CA GLU A 169 -22.54 -11.67 -32.33
C GLU A 169 -23.19 -10.75 -33.37
N LYS A 170 -24.04 -9.80 -32.93
CA LYS A 170 -24.74 -8.88 -33.84
C LYS A 170 -23.85 -7.78 -34.44
N LYS A 171 -22.66 -7.56 -33.88
CA LYS A 171 -21.75 -6.46 -34.24
C LYS A 171 -20.70 -6.89 -35.28
N ASN A 172 -20.55 -8.19 -35.51
CA ASN A 172 -19.54 -8.74 -36.39
C ASN A 172 -20.18 -9.41 -37.60
N GLN A 173 -19.95 -8.83 -38.79
CA GLN A 173 -20.55 -9.34 -40.02
C GLN A 173 -19.76 -10.47 -40.68
N TYR A 174 -18.46 -10.63 -40.36
CA TYR A 174 -17.57 -11.52 -41.12
C TYR A 174 -16.67 -12.43 -40.27
N VAL A 175 -16.22 -11.98 -39.10
CA VAL A 175 -15.34 -12.74 -38.20
C VAL A 175 -15.96 -12.73 -36.82
N SER A 176 -16.31 -13.91 -36.31
CA SER A 176 -16.84 -14.04 -34.94
C SER A 176 -15.71 -13.98 -33.89
N PHE A 177 -16.09 -13.91 -32.62
CA PHE A 177 -15.12 -14.01 -31.53
C PHE A 177 -14.38 -15.35 -31.56
N ASP A 178 -15.11 -16.44 -31.84
CA ASP A 178 -14.56 -17.78 -31.86
C ASP A 178 -13.55 -17.93 -33.02
N ASP A 179 -13.84 -17.34 -34.19
CA ASP A 179 -12.92 -17.30 -35.34
C ASP A 179 -11.64 -16.51 -34.99
N PHE A 180 -11.78 -15.34 -34.36
CA PHE A 180 -10.64 -14.53 -33.93
C PHE A 180 -9.72 -15.29 -32.95
N MET A 181 -10.29 -16.00 -31.98
CA MET A 181 -9.51 -16.78 -31.02
C MET A 181 -8.86 -18.01 -31.67
N ALA A 182 -9.48 -18.60 -32.70
CA ALA A 182 -8.93 -19.72 -33.44
C ALA A 182 -7.71 -19.30 -34.30
N GLU A 183 -7.77 -18.15 -34.96
CA GLU A 183 -6.64 -17.58 -35.73
C GLU A 183 -5.52 -17.07 -34.82
N ASN A 184 -5.83 -16.75 -33.56
CA ASN A 184 -4.87 -16.23 -32.58
C ASN A 184 -4.74 -17.14 -31.35
N PRO A 185 -4.24 -18.39 -31.49
CA PRO A 185 -4.23 -19.38 -30.41
C PRO A 185 -3.36 -19.01 -29.20
N LYS A 186 -2.48 -18.01 -29.35
CA LYS A 186 -1.67 -17.45 -28.26
C LYS A 186 -2.47 -16.56 -27.29
N ILE A 187 -3.58 -15.98 -27.75
CA ILE A 187 -4.39 -15.07 -26.94
C ILE A 187 -5.19 -15.88 -25.93
N LYS A 188 -5.07 -15.49 -24.67
CA LYS A 188 -5.88 -16.03 -23.58
C LYS A 188 -7.03 -15.08 -23.30
N ASN A 189 -8.24 -15.62 -23.21
CA ASN A 189 -9.33 -14.89 -22.59
C ASN A 189 -9.00 -14.69 -21.10
N ASP A 190 -8.61 -13.47 -20.75
CA ASP A 190 -8.39 -12.98 -19.39
C ASP A 190 -9.32 -11.79 -19.07
N LEU A 191 -10.44 -11.70 -19.77
CA LEU A 191 -11.45 -10.67 -19.57
C LEU A 191 -12.32 -10.98 -18.35
N TYR A 192 -12.58 -9.94 -17.54
CA TYR A 192 -13.44 -10.03 -16.36
C TYR A 192 -14.74 -9.26 -16.58
N ALA A 193 -15.81 -9.67 -15.89
CA ALA A 193 -17.16 -9.11 -16.06
C ALA A 193 -17.19 -7.57 -15.90
N SER A 194 -16.36 -7.03 -15.00
CA SER A 194 -16.20 -5.58 -14.80
C SER A 194 -15.67 -4.81 -16.02
N ARG A 195 -15.14 -5.53 -17.03
CA ARG A 195 -14.53 -4.99 -18.24
C ARG A 195 -15.30 -5.37 -19.51
N MET A 196 -16.52 -5.92 -19.40
CA MET A 196 -17.34 -6.26 -20.58
C MET A 196 -17.66 -5.07 -21.49
N HIS A 197 -17.69 -3.84 -20.95
CA HIS A 197 -17.84 -2.62 -21.77
C HIS A 197 -16.74 -2.46 -22.82
N LEU A 198 -15.58 -3.10 -22.65
CA LEU A 198 -14.52 -3.09 -23.67
C LEU A 198 -14.93 -3.83 -24.95
N LEU A 199 -15.98 -4.66 -24.92
CA LEU A 199 -16.52 -5.34 -26.09
C LEU A 199 -17.38 -4.42 -26.99
N ASP A 200 -17.71 -3.22 -26.52
CA ASP A 200 -18.53 -2.30 -27.29
C ASP A 200 -17.80 -1.75 -28.51
N GLY A 201 -18.42 -1.80 -29.68
CA GLY A 201 -17.79 -1.36 -30.92
C GLY A 201 -16.62 -2.23 -31.41
N VAL A 202 -16.38 -3.39 -30.80
CA VAL A 202 -15.38 -4.34 -31.31
C VAL A 202 -15.85 -4.89 -32.66
N ASN A 203 -14.96 -4.78 -33.65
CA ASN A 203 -15.04 -5.48 -34.92
C ASN A 203 -13.86 -6.45 -34.99
N TRP A 204 -14.12 -7.75 -34.82
CA TRP A 204 -13.06 -8.75 -34.70
C TRP A 204 -12.20 -8.85 -35.95
N MET A 205 -12.77 -8.66 -37.14
CA MET A 205 -12.00 -8.64 -38.40
C MET A 205 -10.99 -7.49 -38.43
N LYS A 206 -11.42 -6.26 -38.10
CA LYS A 206 -10.51 -5.11 -38.04
C LYS A 206 -9.46 -5.27 -36.95
N LEU A 207 -9.88 -5.84 -35.81
CA LEU A 207 -8.98 -6.05 -34.69
C LEU A 207 -7.88 -7.07 -35.07
N ASP A 208 -8.27 -8.16 -35.73
CA ASP A 208 -7.36 -9.19 -36.24
C ASP A 208 -6.35 -8.63 -37.25
N CYS A 209 -6.82 -7.97 -38.31
CA CYS A 209 -5.97 -7.35 -39.33
C CYS A 209 -5.03 -6.28 -38.74
N GLY A 210 -5.53 -5.51 -37.77
CA GLY A 210 -4.77 -4.47 -37.09
C GLY A 210 -3.74 -5.03 -36.10
N LEU A 211 -4.00 -6.19 -35.50
CA LEU A 211 -3.16 -6.78 -34.45
C LEU A 211 -1.78 -7.11 -35.00
N GLU A 212 -1.71 -7.79 -36.14
CA GLU A 212 -0.46 -8.14 -36.84
C GLU A 212 0.40 -6.93 -37.21
N LYS A 213 -0.25 -5.79 -37.50
CA LYS A 213 0.41 -4.52 -37.88
C LYS A 213 0.75 -3.64 -36.69
N SER A 214 0.34 -4.01 -35.48
CA SER A 214 0.48 -3.20 -34.28
C SER A 214 1.64 -3.64 -33.39
N ASN A 215 1.99 -2.79 -32.42
CA ASN A 215 2.92 -3.15 -31.33
C ASN A 215 2.37 -4.26 -30.41
N TYR A 216 1.12 -4.69 -30.60
CA TYR A 216 0.44 -5.71 -29.80
C TYR A 216 0.41 -7.08 -30.49
N LYS A 217 1.07 -7.25 -31.65
CA LYS A 217 1.07 -8.51 -32.40
C LYS A 217 1.43 -9.74 -31.54
N ASP A 218 2.34 -9.59 -30.58
CA ASP A 218 2.81 -10.68 -29.71
C ASP A 218 2.08 -10.73 -28.35
N CYS A 219 0.99 -9.98 -28.18
CA CYS A 219 0.23 -9.93 -26.94
C CYS A 219 -0.59 -11.22 -26.72
N ASP A 220 -0.49 -11.83 -25.54
CA ASP A 220 -1.22 -13.04 -25.17
C ASP A 220 -2.48 -12.75 -24.32
N SER A 221 -2.86 -11.48 -24.15
CA SER A 221 -3.94 -11.03 -23.26
C SER A 221 -5.06 -10.36 -24.03
N LEU A 222 -6.24 -10.99 -24.06
CA LEU A 222 -7.43 -10.41 -24.67
C LEU A 222 -7.80 -9.08 -24.04
N TYR A 223 -7.68 -8.95 -22.71
CA TYR A 223 -7.94 -7.70 -22.00
C TYR A 223 -7.04 -6.55 -22.50
N ARG A 224 -5.73 -6.79 -22.67
CA ARG A 224 -4.81 -5.76 -23.16
C ARG A 224 -5.12 -5.38 -24.60
N ILE A 225 -5.40 -6.35 -25.46
CA ILE A 225 -5.79 -6.08 -26.85
C ILE A 225 -7.06 -5.23 -26.89
N LEU A 226 -8.07 -5.57 -26.10
CA LEU A 226 -9.33 -4.81 -26.03
C LEU A 226 -9.18 -3.40 -25.44
N MET A 227 -8.25 -3.20 -24.50
CA MET A 227 -7.92 -1.87 -23.96
C MET A 227 -7.35 -0.93 -25.04
N HIS A 228 -6.67 -1.49 -26.04
CA HIS A 228 -6.04 -0.75 -27.15
C HIS A 228 -6.76 -0.97 -28.49
N LYS A 229 -8.02 -1.47 -28.47
CA LYS A 229 -8.75 -1.88 -29.68
C LYS A 229 -8.85 -0.77 -30.73
N GLU A 230 -9.02 0.49 -30.34
CA GLU A 230 -9.17 1.59 -31.30
C GLU A 230 -7.85 1.85 -32.03
N GLU A 231 -6.73 1.89 -31.30
CA GLU A 231 -5.38 1.99 -31.85
C GLU A 231 -5.09 0.82 -32.81
N ILE A 232 -5.38 -0.40 -32.37
CA ILE A 232 -5.15 -1.61 -33.15
C ILE A 232 -6.01 -1.62 -34.41
N MET A 233 -7.32 -1.39 -34.30
CA MET A 233 -8.24 -1.39 -35.45
C MET A 233 -7.93 -0.26 -36.45
N ASN A 234 -7.35 0.86 -36.00
CA ASN A 234 -6.92 1.94 -36.90
C ASN A 234 -5.68 1.55 -37.73
N ASN A 235 -4.88 0.59 -37.27
CA ASN A 235 -3.74 0.07 -38.02
C ASN A 235 -4.12 -1.02 -39.03
N ALA A 236 -5.41 -1.42 -39.11
CA ALA A 236 -5.85 -2.48 -40.00
C ALA A 236 -5.64 -2.15 -41.50
N TRP A 237 -5.54 -0.86 -41.84
CA TRP A 237 -5.44 -0.36 -43.22
C TRP A 237 -4.34 0.69 -43.36
#